data_AF-A0A8X6QU44-F1
#
_entry.id   AF-A0A8X6QU44-F1
#
_cell.length_a   1.000
_cell.length_b   1.000
_cell.length_c   1.000
_cell.angle_alpha   90.00
_cell.angle_beta   90.00
_cell.angle_gamma   90.00
#
_symmetry.space_group_name_H-M   'P 1'
#
loop_
_entity.id
_entity.type
_entity.pdbx_description
1 polymer ?
#
loop_
_entity_poly.entity_id
_entity_poly.type
_entity_poly.pdbx_seq_one_letter_code
_entity_poly.pdbx_strand_id
1 'polypeptide(L)' 'MQIEAPLPSERFVPSAPFTITGIDFAGPVNIPCLKPRDTAYIALFTCATTRALHIELVSDLTTDKFLLALQRFVDCR' A
#
# COMPACT_ATOMS: atom_id res chain seq x y z
N MET A 1 30.71 10.58 -17.03
CA MET A 1 29.43 11.30 -16.87
C MET A 1 28.39 10.29 -16.45
N GLN A 2 27.65 10.56 -15.37
CA GLN A 2 26.58 9.68 -14.91
C GLN A 2 25.32 9.97 -15.72
N ILE A 3 24.80 8.97 -16.42
CA ILE A 3 23.57 9.08 -17.21
C ILE A 3 22.45 8.56 -16.31
N GLU A 4 21.60 9.45 -15.82
CA GLU A 4 20.42 9.07 -15.03
C GLU A 4 19.29 8.64 -15.96
N ALA A 5 18.67 7.50 -15.66
CA ALA A 5 17.50 7.05 -16.38
C ALA A 5 16.33 8.03 -16.13
N PRO A 6 15.57 8.43 -17.17
CA PRO A 6 14.42 9.30 -16.99
C PRO A 6 13.42 8.65 -16.04
N LEU A 7 12.96 9.43 -15.06
CA LEU A 7 11.97 8.97 -14.10
C LEU A 7 10.63 8.74 -14.83
N PRO A 8 9.83 7.72 -14.47
CA PRO A 8 8.57 7.42 -15.15
C PRO A 8 7.61 8.61 -15.11
N SER A 9 6.89 8.83 -16.21
CA SER A 9 6.02 9.98 -16.40
C SER A 9 4.89 10.06 -15.37
N GLU A 10 4.48 8.92 -14.81
CA GLU A 10 3.47 8.80 -13.76
C GLU A 10 3.83 9.59 -12.48
N ARG A 11 5.11 9.90 -12.27
CA ARG A 11 5.59 10.70 -11.14
C ARG A 11 5.52 12.21 -11.35
N PHE A 12 5.29 12.68 -12.58
CA PHE A 12 5.33 14.13 -12.90
C PHE A 12 4.06 14.64 -13.53
N VAL A 13 3.29 13.79 -14.20
CA VAL A 13 2.00 14.21 -14.76
C VAL A 13 1.01 14.40 -13.61
N PRO A 14 0.48 15.62 -13.40
CA PRO A 14 -0.52 15.86 -12.37
C PRO A 14 -1.76 15.01 -12.66
N SER A 15 -2.23 14.27 -11.66
CA SER A 15 -3.44 13.48 -11.71
C SER A 15 -4.16 13.56 -10.37
N ALA A 16 -5.43 13.14 -10.32
CA ALA A 16 -6.14 13.08 -9.05
C ALA A 16 -5.43 12.11 -8.07
N PRO A 17 -5.48 12.35 -6.75
CA PRO A 17 -4.89 11.44 -5.78
C PRO A 17 -5.33 9.98 -6.00
N PHE A 18 -4.39 9.07 -5.80
CA PHE A 18 -4.57 7.62 -5.97
C PHE A 18 -5.04 7.16 -7.35
N THR A 19 -4.92 7.99 -8.40
CA THR A 19 -5.15 7.56 -9.80
C THR A 19 -4.16 6.48 -10.22
N ILE A 20 -2.90 6.66 -9.82
CA ILE A 20 -1.84 5.68 -10.02
C ILE A 20 -1.39 5.26 -8.62
N THR A 21 -1.76 4.04 -8.24
CA THR A 21 -1.54 3.51 -6.89
C THR A 21 -0.61 2.31 -6.96
N GLY A 22 0.52 2.39 -6.27
CA GLY A 22 1.36 1.24 -5.96
C GLY A 22 0.86 0.53 -4.71
N ILE A 23 1.05 -0.78 -4.65
CA ILE A 23 0.67 -1.60 -3.49
C ILE A 23 1.89 -2.38 -3.05
N ASP A 24 2.17 -2.35 -1.75
CA ASP A 24 3.22 -3.15 -1.12
C ASP A 24 2.76 -3.65 0.25
N PHE A 25 3.50 -4.62 0.80
CA PHE A 25 3.26 -5.14 2.14
C PHE A 25 4.51 -4.98 3.02
N ALA A 26 4.34 -4.31 4.15
CA ALA A 26 5.34 -4.34 5.21
C ALA A 26 5.11 -5.57 6.10
N GLY A 27 6.24 -6.16 6.50
CA GLY A 27 6.36 -7.52 7.01
C GLY A 27 5.64 -7.81 8.33
N PRO A 28 5.91 -8.99 8.91
CA PRO A 28 5.17 -9.52 10.04
C PRO A 28 5.28 -8.62 11.27
N VAL A 29 4.19 -7.96 11.65
CA VAL A 29 4.06 -7.17 12.87
C VAL A 29 3.37 -8.01 13.94
N ASN A 30 4.01 -8.15 15.10
CA ASN A 30 3.42 -8.84 16.24
C ASN A 30 2.35 -7.94 16.87
N ILE A 31 1.11 -8.41 16.90
CA ILE A 31 0.02 -7.69 17.56
C ILE A 31 -0.29 -8.38 18.89
N PRO A 32 -0.01 -7.73 20.04
CA PRO A 32 -0.20 -8.36 21.36
C PRO A 32 -1.67 -8.63 21.71
N CYS A 33 -2.62 -8.09 20.94
CA CYS A 33 -4.06 -8.14 21.21
C CYS A 33 -4.81 -9.27 20.49
N LEU A 34 -4.21 -9.89 19.46
CA LEU A 34 -4.82 -10.96 18.66
C LEU A 34 -4.09 -12.27 18.96
N LYS A 35 -4.44 -12.94 20.07
CA LYS A 35 -3.83 -14.22 20.49
C LYS A 35 -2.28 -14.15 20.62
N PRO A 36 -1.63 -15.12 21.29
CA PRO A 36 -0.18 -15.05 21.49
C PRO A 36 0.68 -15.25 20.22
N ARG A 37 0.09 -15.30 19.00
CA ARG A 37 0.78 -15.65 17.75
C ARG A 37 0.23 -15.01 16.47
N ASP A 38 -0.70 -14.05 16.52
CA ASP A 38 -1.19 -13.47 15.26
C ASP A 38 -0.20 -12.41 14.76
N THR A 39 0.59 -12.87 13.81
CA THR A 39 1.43 -12.05 12.96
C THR A 39 0.55 -11.36 11.93
N ALA A 40 0.53 -10.03 11.92
CA ALA A 40 -0.19 -9.25 10.92
C ALA A 40 0.77 -8.63 9.91
N TYR A 41 0.22 -8.13 8.82
CA TYR A 41 0.94 -7.42 7.78
C TYR A 41 0.32 -6.04 7.61
N ILE A 42 1.09 -5.12 7.05
CA ILE A 42 0.61 -3.77 6.75
C ILE A 42 0.56 -3.62 5.24
N ALA A 43 -0.65 -3.47 4.69
CA ALA A 43 -0.85 -3.09 3.30
C ALA A 43 -0.56 -1.58 3.14
N LEU A 44 0.28 -1.25 2.17
CA LEU A 44 0.71 0.11 1.86
C LEU A 44 0.20 0.47 0.46
N PHE A 45 -0.80 1.35 0.39
CA PHE A 45 -1.29 1.91 -0.86
C PHE A 45 -0.64 3.28 -1.07
N THR A 46 0.21 3.38 -2.09
CA THR A 46 1.03 4.57 -2.36
C THR A 46 0.55 5.30 -3.60
N CYS A 47 0.25 6.60 -3.49
CA CYS A 47 -0.05 7.41 -4.67
C CYS A 47 1.24 7.87 -5.36
N ALA A 48 1.37 7.57 -6.66
CA ALA A 48 2.55 7.97 -7.45
C ALA A 48 2.66 9.49 -7.64
N THR A 49 1.53 10.21 -7.70
CA THR A 49 1.49 11.65 -7.96
C THR A 49 1.77 12.48 -6.71
N THR A 50 1.17 12.12 -5.57
CA THR A 50 1.27 12.92 -4.33
C THR A 50 2.24 12.34 -3.30
N ARG A 51 2.71 11.10 -3.50
CA ARG A 51 3.45 10.31 -2.50
C ARG A 51 2.65 10.07 -1.20
N ALA A 52 1.32 10.22 -1.23
CA ALA A 52 0.46 9.88 -0.11
C ALA A 52 0.44 8.36 0.14
N LEU A 53 0.31 7.97 1.40
CA LEU A 53 0.21 6.57 1.84
C LEU A 53 -1.11 6.36 2.55
N HIS A 54 -1.90 5.40 2.08
CA HIS A 54 -2.98 4.79 2.85
C HIS A 54 -2.46 3.47 3.43
N ILE A 55 -2.56 3.35 4.75
CA ILE A 55 -1.94 2.26 5.51
C ILE A 55 -3.05 1.46 6.15
N GLU A 56 -3.01 0.15 5.94
CA GLU A 56 -4.04 -0.74 6.44
C GLU A 56 -3.45 -2.00 7.07
N LEU A 57 -4.03 -2.41 8.19
CA LEU A 57 -3.62 -3.62 8.88
C LEU A 57 -4.37 -4.83 8.34
N VAL A 58 -3.63 -5.86 7.96
CA VAL A 58 -4.14 -7.10 7.35
C VAL A 58 -3.70 -8.29 8.20
N SER A 59 -4.63 -9.20 8.51
CA SER A 59 -4.35 -10.32 9.43
C SER A 59 -3.37 -11.35 8.88
N ASP A 60 -3.26 -11.47 7.56
CA ASP A 60 -2.39 -12.42 6.85
C ASP A 60 -2.23 -11.97 5.38
N LEU A 61 -1.40 -12.67 4.60
CA LEU A 61 -1.16 -12.38 3.18
C LEU A 61 -2.05 -13.20 2.23
N THR A 62 -3.20 -13.70 2.70
CA THR A 62 -4.12 -14.40 1.81
C THR A 62 -4.85 -13.42 0.90
N THR A 63 -5.27 -13.92 -0.27
CA THR A 63 -6.02 -13.14 -1.26
C THR A 63 -7.29 -12.54 -0.66
N ASP A 64 -8.02 -13.29 0.17
CA ASP A 64 -9.27 -12.82 0.76
C ASP A 64 -9.06 -11.61 1.67
N LYS A 65 -8.00 -11.62 2.48
CA LYS A 65 -7.67 -10.48 3.34
C LYS A 65 -7.19 -9.29 2.55
N PHE A 66 -6.42 -9.52 1.48
CA PHE A 66 -6.03 -8.47 0.56
C PHE A 66 -7.22 -7.83 -0.15
N LEU A 67 -8.16 -8.62 -0.70
CA LEU A 67 -9.34 -8.10 -1.38
C LEU A 67 -10.22 -7.25 -0.45
N LEU A 68 -10.36 -7.68 0.81
CA LEU A 68 -11.06 -6.90 1.83
C LEU A 68 -10.37 -5.57 2.13
N ALA A 69 -9.04 -5.53 2.16
CA ALA A 69 -8.28 -4.29 2.33
C ALA A 69 -8.40 -3.38 1.09
N LEU A 70 -8.28 -3.95 -0.11
CA LEU A 70 -8.47 -3.22 -1.36
C LEU A 70 -9.86 -2.60 -1.44
N GLN A 71 -10.91 -3.32 -1.02
CA GLN A 71 -12.27 -2.80 -0.99
C GLN A 71 -12.39 -1.61 -0.03
N ARG A 72 -11.86 -1.72 1.19
CA ARG A 72 -11.85 -0.61 2.16
C ARG A 72 -11.10 0.62 1.64
N PHE A 73 -9.96 0.41 1.00
CA PHE A 73 -9.20 1.47 0.36
C PHE A 73 -10.01 2.19 -0.73
N VAL A 74 -10.69 1.45 -1.61
CA VAL A 74 -11.51 2.03 -2.70
C VAL A 74 -12.75 2.73 -2.16
N ASP A 75 -13.40 2.16 -1.14
CA ASP A 75 -14.60 2.74 -0.52
C ASP A 75 -14.29 4.04 0.25
N CYS A 76 -13.06 4.19 0.77
CA CYS A 76 -12.61 5.38 1.51
C CYS A 76 -11.85 6.41 0.64
N ARG A 77 -11.72 6.17 -0.68
CA ARG A 77 -10.99 7.03 -1.62
C ARG A 77 -11.78 8.27 -2.05
#